data_AF-A0ABD5F1F5-F1
#
_entry.id   AF-A0ABD5F1F5-F1
#
_cell.length_a   1.000
_cell.length_b   1.000
_cell.length_c   1.000
_cell.angle_alpha   90.00
_cell.angle_beta   90.00
_cell.angle_gamma   90.00
#
_symmetry.space_group_name_H-M   'P 1'
#
loop_
_entity.id
_entity.type
_entity.pdbx_description
1 polymer ?
#
loop_
_entity_poly.entity_id
_entity_poly.type
_entity_poly.pdbx_seq_one_letter_code
_entity_poly.pdbx_strand_id
1 'polypeptide(L)'
;AEAGAHVVGPSGMMDGQVAAIRDGLDAAGHADVAILAYAAKFASAFYGPFREAVSSSLQGDRRTYQQDPGNIREAVHEIELDIDEGADMVMVKPAMSYLDVVRAAADISPVPVAAYQISGEYSMICAAAANGWIDLQAA
;
A
#
# COMPACT_ATOMS: atom_id res chain seq x y z
N ALA A 1 5.45 -11.45 -14.45
CA ALA A 1 6.38 -12.52 -14.03
C ALA A 1 7.36 -12.87 -15.14
N GLU A 2 6.92 -13.16 -16.37
CA GLU A 2 7.78 -13.47 -17.53
C GLU A 2 9.02 -12.57 -17.72
N ALA A 3 8.89 -11.26 -17.47
CA ALA A 3 10.00 -10.30 -17.55
C ALA A 3 11.02 -10.37 -16.38
N GLY A 4 10.86 -11.29 -15.42
CA GLY A 4 11.76 -11.48 -14.28
C GLY A 4 11.36 -10.76 -12.98
N ALA A 5 10.09 -10.37 -12.82
CA ALA A 5 9.63 -9.78 -11.57
C ALA A 5 9.49 -10.84 -10.48
N HIS A 6 10.23 -10.70 -9.37
CA HIS A 6 10.15 -11.59 -8.21
C HIS A 6 8.97 -11.29 -7.29
N VAL A 7 8.49 -10.05 -7.30
CA VAL A 7 7.36 -9.58 -6.50
C VAL A 7 6.44 -8.74 -7.36
N VAL A 8 5.14 -8.96 -7.27
CA VAL A 8 4.11 -8.09 -7.84
C VAL A 8 3.37 -7.36 -6.71
N GLY A 9 3.11 -6.07 -6.90
CA GLY A 9 2.47 -5.22 -5.89
C GLY A 9 1.14 -4.65 -6.39
N PRO A 10 0.02 -5.39 -6.29
CA PRO A 10 -1.27 -4.87 -6.74
C PRO A 10 -1.70 -3.71 -5.85
N SER A 11 -1.82 -2.52 -6.45
CA SER A 11 -2.25 -1.32 -5.74
C SER A 11 -3.56 -0.74 -6.29
N GLY A 12 -4.33 -1.56 -7.01
CA GLY A 12 -5.62 -1.19 -7.59
C GLY A 12 -6.70 -0.94 -6.54
N MET A 13 -6.65 -1.69 -5.43
CA MET A 13 -7.75 -1.82 -4.46
C MET A 13 -9.02 -2.36 -5.10
N MET A 14 -8.87 -3.37 -5.96
CA MET A 14 -10.03 -4.10 -6.46
C MET A 14 -10.24 -5.32 -5.59
N ASP A 15 -11.48 -5.57 -5.20
CA ASP A 15 -11.89 -6.76 -4.46
C ASP A 15 -11.42 -8.03 -5.21
N GLY A 16 -10.83 -9.00 -4.50
CA GLY A 16 -10.37 -10.25 -5.09
C GLY A 16 -9.09 -10.14 -5.94
N GLN A 17 -8.40 -9.00 -5.95
CA GLN A 17 -7.24 -8.80 -6.82
C GLN A 17 -6.08 -9.74 -6.47
N VAL A 18 -5.92 -10.14 -5.20
CA VAL A 18 -4.81 -11.01 -4.79
C VAL A 18 -5.07 -12.41 -5.31
N ALA A 19 -6.25 -12.98 -5.05
CA ALA A 19 -6.63 -14.29 -5.56
C ALA A 19 -6.54 -14.35 -7.09
N ALA A 20 -7.10 -13.34 -7.79
CA ALA A 20 -7.05 -13.28 -9.24
C ALA A 20 -5.63 -13.24 -9.81
N ILE A 21 -4.71 -12.54 -9.13
CA ILE A 21 -3.30 -12.49 -9.52
C ILE A 21 -2.59 -13.80 -9.20
N ARG A 22 -2.84 -14.40 -8.05
CA ARG A 22 -2.26 -15.69 -7.64
C ARG A 22 -2.63 -16.78 -8.63
N ASP A 23 -3.92 -16.92 -8.95
CA ASP A 23 -4.42 -17.87 -9.95
C ASP A 23 -3.77 -17.66 -11.32
N GLY A 24 -3.65 -16.39 -11.75
CA GLY A 24 -3.02 -16.04 -13.02
C GLY A 24 -1.53 -16.36 -13.07
N LEU A 25 -0.80 -16.11 -11.98
CA LEU A 25 0.62 -16.47 -11.86
C LEU A 25 0.80 -17.99 -11.87
N ASP A 26 -0.01 -18.73 -11.13
CA ASP A 26 0.10 -20.19 -11.03
C ASP A 26 -0.24 -20.88 -12.35
N ALA A 27 -1.31 -20.44 -13.03
CA ALA A 27 -1.67 -20.95 -14.35
C ALA A 27 -0.56 -20.70 -15.40
N ALA A 28 0.20 -19.62 -15.25
CA ALA A 28 1.35 -19.30 -16.08
C ALA A 28 2.67 -19.96 -15.63
N GLY A 29 2.67 -20.76 -14.56
CA GLY A 29 3.86 -21.46 -14.05
C GLY A 29 4.79 -20.59 -13.21
N HIS A 30 4.29 -19.51 -12.62
CA HIS A 30 5.04 -18.54 -11.82
C HIS A 30 4.70 -18.61 -10.32
N ALA A 31 4.67 -19.81 -9.77
CA ALA A 31 4.31 -20.07 -8.37
C ALA A 31 5.30 -19.46 -7.36
N ASP A 32 6.52 -19.14 -7.78
CA ASP A 32 7.59 -18.55 -6.98
C ASP A 32 7.55 -17.02 -6.91
N VAL A 33 6.72 -16.38 -7.73
CA VAL A 33 6.55 -14.92 -7.72
C VAL A 33 5.65 -14.53 -6.57
N ALA A 34 6.18 -13.70 -5.67
CA ALA A 34 5.48 -13.26 -4.47
C ALA A 34 4.51 -12.10 -4.75
N ILE A 35 3.47 -11.97 -3.91
CA ILE A 35 2.49 -10.90 -3.94
C ILE A 35 2.63 -10.02 -2.70
N LEU A 36 2.94 -8.74 -2.93
CA LEU A 36 2.91 -7.69 -1.91
C LEU A 36 1.60 -6.91 -2.02
N ALA A 37 0.58 -7.36 -1.30
CA ALA A 37 -0.74 -6.79 -1.36
C ALA A 37 -0.79 -5.40 -0.71
N TYR A 38 -1.31 -4.40 -1.42
CA TYR A 38 -1.59 -3.08 -0.84
C TYR A 38 -2.92 -3.11 -0.07
N ALA A 39 -3.02 -4.03 0.88
CA ALA A 39 -4.27 -4.46 1.50
C ALA A 39 -5.04 -3.34 2.21
N ALA A 40 -4.32 -2.46 2.92
CA ALA A 40 -4.93 -1.27 3.52
C ALA A 40 -4.43 -0.02 2.81
N LYS A 41 -5.10 0.37 1.72
CA LYS A 41 -4.76 1.59 0.95
C LYS A 41 -5.89 2.62 1.01
N PHE A 42 -5.66 3.66 1.78
CA PHE A 42 -6.62 4.72 2.05
C PHE A 42 -6.71 5.76 0.94
N ALA A 43 -7.87 6.39 0.82
CA ALA A 43 -8.14 7.55 -0.02
C ALA A 43 -7.54 8.84 0.58
N SER A 44 -6.21 8.86 0.74
CA SER A 44 -5.48 9.93 1.43
C SER A 44 -5.15 11.15 0.55
N ALA A 45 -5.01 12.32 1.18
CA ALA A 45 -4.49 13.53 0.57
C ALA A 45 -2.96 13.50 0.33
N PHE A 46 -2.22 12.57 0.95
CA PHE A 46 -0.76 12.52 0.85
C PHE A 46 -0.20 12.00 -0.49
N TYR A 47 -1.06 11.67 -1.46
CA TYR A 47 -0.63 11.24 -2.79
C TYR A 47 -0.30 12.36 -3.78
N GLY A 48 -0.47 13.64 -3.41
CA GLY A 48 -0.28 14.78 -4.32
C GLY A 48 1.04 14.72 -5.10
N PRO A 49 2.21 14.70 -4.43
CA PRO A 49 3.50 14.67 -5.12
C PRO A 49 3.72 13.39 -5.95
N PHE A 50 3.16 12.24 -5.53
CA PHE A 50 3.21 10.99 -6.29
C PHE A 50 2.43 11.12 -7.60
N ARG A 51 1.25 11.74 -7.59
CA ARG A 51 0.42 11.94 -8.78
C ARG A 51 1.15 12.78 -9.83
N GLU A 52 1.90 13.79 -9.40
CA GLU A 52 2.78 14.57 -10.28
C GLU A 52 3.92 13.69 -10.83
N ALA A 53 4.63 12.98 -9.97
CA ALA A 53 5.77 12.15 -10.35
C ALA A 53 5.44 11.06 -11.39
N VAL A 54 4.23 10.50 -11.35
CA VAL A 54 3.77 9.47 -12.30
C VAL A 54 2.91 10.04 -13.43
N SER A 55 2.81 11.36 -13.57
CA SER A 55 1.96 12.02 -14.58
C SER A 55 0.51 11.50 -14.59
N SER A 56 -0.08 11.34 -13.39
CA SER A 56 -1.44 10.83 -13.24
C SER A 56 -2.46 11.73 -13.96
N SER A 57 -3.18 11.17 -14.93
CA SER A 57 -4.20 11.88 -15.72
C SER A 57 -5.61 11.88 -15.13
N LEU A 58 -5.83 11.16 -14.02
CA LEU A 58 -7.14 11.05 -13.38
C LEU A 58 -7.69 12.42 -12.95
N GLN A 59 -8.91 12.73 -13.38
CA GLN A 59 -9.74 13.80 -12.84
C GLN A 59 -10.81 13.21 -11.92
N GLY A 60 -10.99 13.77 -10.73
CA GLY A 60 -11.87 13.23 -9.68
C GLY A 60 -11.08 12.58 -8.54
N ASP A 61 -11.67 11.55 -7.93
CA ASP A 61 -11.08 10.86 -6.79
C ASP A 61 -11.12 9.33 -6.92
N ARG A 62 -10.62 8.66 -5.89
CA ARG A 62 -10.46 7.20 -5.83
C ARG A 62 -11.27 6.59 -4.68
N ARG A 63 -12.21 7.33 -4.10
CA ARG A 63 -12.92 6.97 -2.86
C ARG A 63 -13.88 5.80 -3.01
N THR A 64 -14.18 5.39 -4.24
CA THR A 64 -15.05 4.24 -4.50
C THR A 64 -14.32 2.91 -4.45
N TYR A 65 -13.00 2.91 -4.26
CA TYR A 65 -12.17 1.69 -4.15
C TYR A 65 -11.01 1.85 -3.15
N GLN A 66 -10.51 3.05 -2.91
CA GLN A 66 -9.61 3.31 -1.78
C GLN A 66 -10.42 3.55 -0.51
N GLN A 67 -9.98 2.96 0.59
CA GLN A 67 -10.67 2.96 1.88
C GLN A 67 -10.85 4.35 2.47
N ASP A 68 -11.88 4.52 3.30
CA ASP A 68 -12.05 5.72 4.11
C ASP A 68 -10.89 5.86 5.13
N PRO A 69 -10.15 6.99 5.14
CA PRO A 69 -9.11 7.29 6.12
C PRO A 69 -9.47 7.03 7.59
N GLY A 70 -10.75 7.13 7.98
CA GLY A 70 -11.18 6.96 9.36
C GLY A 70 -11.51 5.52 9.77
N ASN A 71 -11.42 4.55 8.87
CA ASN A 71 -12.02 3.23 9.07
C ASN A 71 -10.99 2.10 9.29
N ILE A 72 -10.45 2.00 10.50
CA ILE A 72 -9.52 0.90 10.85
C ILE A 72 -10.16 -0.48 10.80
N ARG A 73 -11.47 -0.60 11.05
CA ARG A 73 -12.15 -1.91 11.03
C ARG A 73 -12.19 -2.50 9.63
N GLU A 74 -12.47 -1.66 8.64
CA GLU A 74 -12.39 -2.03 7.22
C GLU A 74 -10.95 -2.34 6.82
N ALA A 75 -9.97 -1.56 7.29
CA ALA A 75 -8.56 -1.82 7.03
C ALA A 75 -8.11 -3.20 7.51
N VAL A 76 -8.46 -3.57 8.75
CA VAL A 76 -8.16 -4.91 9.29
C VAL A 76 -8.88 -5.99 8.49
N HIS A 77 -10.13 -5.77 8.11
CA HIS A 77 -10.89 -6.74 7.30
C HIS A 77 -10.26 -6.99 5.92
N GLU A 78 -9.89 -5.94 5.18
CA GLU A 78 -9.22 -6.08 3.88
C GLU A 78 -7.86 -6.77 4.00
N ILE A 79 -7.13 -6.55 5.11
CA ILE A 79 -5.88 -7.25 5.38
C ILE A 79 -6.12 -8.75 5.56
N GLU A 80 -7.13 -9.15 6.34
CA GLU A 80 -7.48 -10.56 6.51
C GLU A 80 -7.88 -11.20 5.18
N LEU A 81 -8.67 -10.51 4.35
CA LEU A 81 -9.08 -10.98 3.03
C LEU A 81 -7.87 -11.22 2.13
N ASP A 82 -6.97 -10.25 1.98
CA ASP A 82 -5.79 -10.40 1.12
C ASP A 82 -4.85 -11.52 1.63
N ILE A 83 -4.77 -11.76 2.95
CA ILE A 83 -4.04 -12.90 3.53
C ILE A 83 -4.70 -14.23 3.13
N ASP A 84 -6.02 -14.34 3.29
CA ASP A 84 -6.78 -15.54 2.94
C ASP A 84 -6.75 -15.83 1.43
N GLU A 85 -6.62 -14.79 0.60
CA GLU A 85 -6.43 -14.87 -0.85
C GLU A 85 -5.00 -15.28 -1.28
N GLY A 86 -4.05 -15.36 -0.34
CA GLY A 86 -2.70 -15.84 -0.58
C GLY A 86 -1.65 -14.75 -0.79
N ALA A 87 -1.82 -13.56 -0.22
CA ALA A 87 -0.77 -12.56 -0.19
C ALA A 87 0.45 -13.05 0.61
N ASP A 88 1.64 -12.98 0.01
CA ASP A 88 2.89 -13.31 0.68
C ASP A 88 3.33 -12.22 1.67
N MET A 89 2.85 -10.99 1.46
CA MET A 89 3.09 -9.82 2.31
C MET A 89 1.90 -8.86 2.18
N VAL A 90 1.57 -8.14 3.25
CA VAL A 90 0.54 -7.10 3.25
C VAL A 90 1.13 -5.73 3.53
N MET A 91 0.49 -4.67 3.03
CA MET A 91 0.96 -3.30 3.18
C MET A 91 -0.13 -2.33 3.61
N VAL A 92 0.24 -1.44 4.54
CA VAL A 92 -0.53 -0.24 4.88
C VAL A 92 0.02 0.97 4.15
N LYS A 93 -0.87 1.76 3.53
CA LYS A 93 -0.52 2.95 2.76
C LYS A 93 -1.60 4.03 2.87
N PRO A 94 -1.26 5.28 3.26
CA PRO A 94 0.03 5.80 3.75
C PRO A 94 0.47 5.18 5.10
N ALA A 95 1.68 5.49 5.58
CA ALA A 95 2.24 4.86 6.78
C ALA A 95 2.29 5.81 7.98
N MET A 96 2.89 7.00 7.84
CA MET A 96 3.21 7.87 8.97
C MET A 96 1.97 8.26 9.78
N SER A 97 0.85 8.50 9.12
CA SER A 97 -0.43 8.85 9.76
C SER A 97 -1.32 7.66 10.10
N TYR A 98 -0.85 6.43 9.90
CA TYR A 98 -1.62 5.18 10.04
C TYR A 98 -0.84 4.11 10.83
N LEU A 99 0.05 4.52 11.73
CA LEU A 99 0.85 3.59 12.53
C LEU A 99 -0.01 2.72 13.48
N ASP A 100 -1.21 3.19 13.83
CA ASP A 100 -2.24 2.42 14.52
C ASP A 100 -2.77 1.26 13.63
N VAL A 101 -2.98 1.52 12.34
CA VAL A 101 -3.35 0.47 11.37
C VAL A 101 -2.17 -0.48 11.11
N VAL A 102 -0.95 0.03 10.98
CA VAL A 102 0.27 -0.81 10.87
C VAL A 102 0.40 -1.73 12.09
N ARG A 103 0.16 -1.20 13.29
CA ARG A 103 0.17 -1.99 14.52
C ARG A 103 -0.90 -3.07 14.49
N ALA A 104 -2.14 -2.72 14.14
CA ALA A 104 -3.24 -3.67 14.05
C ALA A 104 -2.95 -4.77 13.02
N ALA A 105 -2.39 -4.42 11.85
CA ALA A 105 -1.94 -5.37 10.84
C ALA A 105 -0.88 -6.33 11.40
N ALA A 106 0.12 -5.81 12.11
CA ALA A 106 1.17 -6.64 12.72
C ALA A 106 0.67 -7.56 13.84
N ASP A 107 -0.44 -7.21 14.50
CA ASP A 107 -1.05 -8.04 15.54
C ASP A 107 -1.79 -9.24 14.97
N ILE A 108 -2.34 -9.14 13.75
CA ILE A 108 -3.14 -10.19 13.13
C ILE A 108 -2.42 -10.97 12.02
N SER A 109 -1.43 -10.37 11.37
CA SER A 109 -0.85 -10.92 10.15
C SER A 109 0.14 -12.05 10.44
N PRO A 110 -0.03 -13.24 9.82
CA PRO A 110 0.97 -14.30 9.87
C PRO A 110 2.10 -14.10 8.85
N VAL A 111 2.01 -13.08 7.98
CA VAL A 111 2.97 -12.74 6.93
C VAL A 111 3.63 -11.39 7.21
N PRO A 112 4.74 -11.03 6.53
CA PRO A 112 5.37 -9.73 6.74
C PRO A 112 4.44 -8.56 6.44
N VAL A 113 4.48 -7.56 7.31
CA VAL A 113 3.75 -6.30 7.15
C VAL A 113 4.71 -5.21 6.66
N ALA A 114 4.40 -4.64 5.51
CA ALA A 114 5.08 -3.48 4.96
C ALA A 114 4.31 -2.19 5.25
N ALA A 115 5.03 -1.07 5.27
CA ALA A 115 4.45 0.26 5.44
C ALA A 115 5.01 1.19 4.36
N TYR A 116 4.12 1.90 3.66
CA TYR A 116 4.54 2.79 2.57
C TYR A 116 4.66 4.24 3.07
N GLN A 117 5.88 4.72 3.27
CA GLN A 117 6.13 6.15 3.45
C GLN A 117 5.86 6.89 2.15
N ILE A 118 4.70 7.54 2.05
CA ILE A 118 4.21 8.07 0.77
C ILE A 118 4.85 9.41 0.43
N SER A 119 4.76 9.79 -0.83
CA SER A 119 5.36 11.02 -1.38
C SER A 119 5.00 12.28 -0.61
N GLY A 120 3.77 12.41 -0.10
CA GLY A 120 3.35 13.56 0.71
C GLY A 120 4.08 13.63 2.04
N GLU A 121 4.27 12.49 2.70
CA GLU A 121 5.05 12.38 3.94
C GLU A 121 6.51 12.78 3.67
N TYR A 122 7.10 12.23 2.60
CA TYR A 122 8.45 12.61 2.15
C TYR A 122 8.57 14.12 1.88
N SER A 123 7.64 14.69 1.10
CA SER A 123 7.65 16.13 0.79
C SER A 123 7.49 17.00 2.03
N MET A 124 6.69 16.58 3.02
CA MET A 124 6.56 17.30 4.29
C MET A 124 7.88 17.34 5.06
N ILE A 125 8.57 16.20 5.19
CA ILE A 125 9.89 16.13 5.84
C ILE A 125 10.90 17.02 5.09
N CYS A 126 11.01 16.86 3.77
CA CYS A 126 11.96 17.64 2.98
C CYS A 126 11.68 19.15 3.03
N ALA A 127 10.41 19.58 3.01
CA ALA A 127 10.04 20.98 3.10
C ALA A 127 10.37 21.57 4.47
N ALA A 128 10.07 20.87 5.56
CA ALA A 128 10.40 21.31 6.91
C ALA A 128 11.93 21.43 7.09
N ALA A 129 12.70 20.47 6.57
CA ALA A 129 14.15 20.51 6.59
C ALA A 129 14.73 21.66 5.75
N ALA A 130 14.19 21.91 4.56
CA ALA A 130 14.63 23.01 3.69
C ALA A 130 14.40 24.39 4.31
N ASN A 131 13.41 24.52 5.20
CA ASN A 131 13.17 25.74 5.99
C ASN A 131 13.99 25.79 7.30
N GLY A 132 14.83 24.80 7.56
CA GLY A 132 15.65 24.72 8.78
C GLY A 132 14.86 24.45 10.05
N TRP A 133 13.63 23.90 9.95
CA TRP A 133 12.80 23.60 11.12
C TRP A 133 13.14 22.27 11.78
N ILE A 134 13.61 21.31 10.98
CA ILE A 134 14.03 19.99 11.43
C ILE A 134 15.36 19.61 10.78
N ASP A 135 16.11 18.70 11.42
CA ASP A 135 17.24 18.03 10.81
C ASP A 135 16.73 16.87 9.94
N LEU A 136 17.11 16.86 8.65
CA LEU A 136 16.62 15.86 7.69
C LEU A 136 17.14 14.44 7.96
N GLN A 137 18.34 14.29 8.52
CA GLN A 137 18.95 12.97 8.73
C GLN A 137 18.49 12.33 10.04
N ALA A 138 18.14 13.15 11.02
CA ALA A 138 17.60 12.69 12.30
C ALA A 138 16.09 12.41 12.27
N ALA A 139 15.37 12.99 11.31
CA ALA A 139 13.94 12.79 11.09
C ALA A 139 13.65 11.54 10.24
#